data_AF-A0A7G9FUC9-F1
#
_entry.id   AF-A0A7G9FUC9-F1
#
_cell.length_a   1.000
_cell.length_b   1.000
_cell.length_c   1.000
_cell.angle_alpha   90.00
_cell.angle_beta   90.00
_cell.angle_gamma   90.00
#
_symmetry.space_group_name_H-M   'P 1'
#
loop_
_entity.id
_entity.type
_entity.pdbx_description
1 polymer ?
#
loop_
_entity_poly.entity_id
_entity_poly.type
_entity_poly.pdbx_seq_one_letter_code
_entity_poly.pdbx_strand_id
1 'polypeptide(L)'
;MRFNYTYRITYGSGQCCDRSREQLTIEITREQYGRIIEKVIQGCTISEVPGIEELVKDMEEQVRFVDRWDNLDGSHRKTPLKKERDIAKIELLMPEDEIRRISKMKNPMEILTRPTEQITLHRSDGSYVVLSTEQGRVKLEDSRKNGMAMLMDTDQFLNLVVRW
;
A
#
# COMPACT_ATOMS: atom_id res chain seq x y z
N MET A 1 -1.95 -6.24 8.43
CA MET A 1 -2.75 -5.67 7.32
C MET A 1 -1.76 -5.12 6.31
N ARG A 2 -1.96 -5.36 5.03
CA ARG A 2 -1.04 -4.85 4.01
C ARG A 2 -1.25 -3.36 3.80
N PHE A 3 -0.17 -2.59 3.94
CA PHE A 3 -0.15 -1.17 3.65
C PHE A 3 0.78 -0.92 2.48
N ASN A 4 0.24 -0.28 1.44
CA ASN A 4 1.01 0.11 0.28
C ASN A 4 1.45 1.56 0.43
N TYR A 5 2.72 1.79 0.18
CA TYR A 5 3.32 3.11 0.21
C TYR A 5 4.26 3.28 -0.98
N THR A 6 4.55 4.53 -1.28
CA THR A 6 5.53 4.94 -2.28
C THR A 6 6.58 5.80 -1.60
N TYR A 7 7.65 6.13 -2.31
CA TYR A 7 8.74 6.89 -1.71
C TYR A 7 9.43 7.80 -2.71
N ARG A 8 10.20 8.75 -2.16
CA ARG A 8 11.15 9.57 -2.91
C ARG A 8 12.48 9.57 -2.18
N ILE A 9 13.57 9.47 -2.93
CA ILE A 9 14.93 9.49 -2.38
C ILE A 9 15.61 10.78 -2.83
N THR A 10 16.22 11.49 -1.90
CA THR A 10 17.22 12.53 -2.19
C THR A 10 18.59 12.01 -1.78
N TYR A 11 19.51 11.91 -2.73
CA TYR A 11 20.88 11.45 -2.49
C TYR A 11 21.77 12.61 -2.02
N GLY A 12 22.91 12.29 -1.41
CA GLY A 12 23.91 13.29 -0.97
C GLY A 12 24.45 14.17 -2.10
N SER A 13 24.37 13.71 -3.35
CA SER A 13 24.68 14.52 -4.54
C SER A 13 23.65 15.62 -4.85
N GLY A 14 22.52 15.66 -4.15
CA GLY A 14 21.37 16.52 -4.44
C GLY A 14 20.44 15.97 -5.52
N GLN A 15 20.78 14.84 -6.15
CA GLN A 15 19.88 14.17 -7.09
C GLN A 15 18.66 13.63 -6.36
N CYS A 16 17.49 13.82 -6.95
CA CYS A 16 16.22 13.33 -6.43
C CYS A 16 15.63 12.30 -7.38
N CYS A 17 15.24 11.14 -6.84
CA CYS A 17 14.55 10.08 -7.56
C CYS A 17 13.14 9.92 -6.99
N ASP A 18 12.15 10.26 -7.81
CA ASP A 18 10.74 10.08 -7.49
C ASP A 18 10.29 8.66 -7.88
N ARG A 19 9.91 7.87 -6.88
CA ARG A 19 9.41 6.50 -7.03
C ARG A 19 7.93 6.40 -6.66
N SER A 20 7.17 7.48 -6.83
CA SER A 20 5.70 7.52 -6.64
C SER A 20 4.92 6.50 -7.47
N ARG A 21 5.51 5.96 -8.54
CA ARG A 21 4.90 4.90 -9.36
C ARG A 21 5.23 3.48 -8.89
N GLU A 22 6.16 3.33 -7.97
CA GLU A 22 6.60 2.05 -7.42
C GLU A 22 6.03 1.90 -6.01
N GLN A 23 5.18 0.89 -5.84
CA GLN A 23 4.57 0.62 -4.53
C GLN A 23 5.37 -0.46 -3.81
N LEU A 24 5.72 -0.18 -2.57
CA LEU A 24 6.18 -1.16 -1.61
C LEU A 24 5.03 -1.51 -0.69
N THR A 25 5.03 -2.76 -0.23
CA THR A 25 4.05 -3.28 0.73
C THR A 25 4.75 -3.64 2.03
N ILE A 26 4.12 -3.27 3.14
CA ILE A 26 4.53 -3.65 4.50
C ILE A 26 3.31 -4.08 5.30
N GLU A 27 3.49 -5.00 6.25
CA GLU A 27 2.43 -5.40 7.17
C GLU A 27 2.37 -4.47 8.37
N ILE A 28 1.19 -3.92 8.66
CA ILE A 28 0.96 -3.00 9.79
C ILE A 28 -0.26 -3.40 10.60
N THR A 29 -0.36 -2.86 11.81
CA THR A 29 -1.53 -3.02 12.70
C THR A 29 -2.68 -2.08 12.31
N ARG A 30 -3.88 -2.34 12.84
CA ARG A 30 -5.04 -1.45 12.68
C ARG A 30 -4.78 -0.08 13.31
N GLU A 31 -4.22 -0.03 14.52
CA GLU A 31 -3.82 1.23 15.17
C GLU A 31 -2.84 2.04 14.31
N GLN A 32 -1.80 1.40 13.76
CA GLN A 32 -0.82 2.07 12.90
C GLN A 32 -1.49 2.65 11.65
N TYR A 33 -2.33 1.85 10.96
CA TYR A 33 -3.08 2.33 9.80
C TYR A 33 -3.93 3.54 10.17
N GLY A 34 -4.66 3.49 11.28
CA GLY A 34 -5.50 4.59 11.74
C GLY A 34 -4.73 5.89 12.00
N ARG A 35 -3.58 5.81 12.68
CA ARG A 35 -2.70 6.97 12.90
C ARG A 35 -2.21 7.58 11.60
N ILE A 36 -1.81 6.72 10.65
CA ILE A 36 -1.35 7.16 9.32
C ILE A 36 -2.49 7.88 8.59
N ILE A 37 -3.67 7.27 8.48
CA ILE A 37 -4.80 7.87 7.77
C ILE A 37 -5.18 9.21 8.39
N GLU A 38 -5.33 9.28 9.71
CA GLU A 38 -5.71 10.50 10.42
C GLU A 38 -4.75 11.67 10.12
N LYS A 39 -3.45 11.41 10.11
CA LYS A 39 -2.42 12.44 9.91
C LYS A 39 -2.16 12.78 8.45
N VAL A 40 -2.18 11.79 7.56
CA VAL A 40 -1.96 12.02 6.13
C VAL A 40 -3.09 12.86 5.52
N ILE A 41 -4.35 12.66 5.94
CA ILE A 41 -5.47 13.52 5.50
C ILE A 41 -5.29 14.97 5.97
N GLN A 42 -4.60 15.20 7.09
CA GLN A 42 -4.26 16.53 7.61
C GLN A 42 -3.05 17.16 6.90
N GLY A 43 -2.45 16.46 5.92
CA GLY A 43 -1.28 16.91 5.17
C GLY A 43 0.07 16.56 5.81
N CYS A 44 0.10 15.74 6.85
CA CYS A 44 1.36 15.27 7.44
C CYS A 44 2.00 14.18 6.57
N THR A 45 3.33 14.11 6.58
CA THR A 45 4.05 12.99 5.97
C THR A 45 4.01 11.75 6.86
N ILE A 46 4.18 10.56 6.30
CA ILE A 46 4.18 9.30 7.07
C ILE A 46 5.26 9.32 8.16
N SER A 47 6.44 9.88 7.85
CA SER A 47 7.57 9.96 8.77
C SER A 47 7.32 10.87 9.99
N GLU A 48 6.31 11.75 9.94
CA GLU A 48 5.97 12.67 11.03
C GLU A 48 4.81 12.15 11.91
N VAL A 49 4.25 10.97 11.60
CA VAL A 49 3.14 10.39 12.35
C VAL A 49 3.64 9.90 13.72
N PRO A 50 3.11 10.42 14.84
CA PRO A 50 3.59 10.01 16.16
C PRO A 50 3.23 8.56 16.52
N GLY A 51 4.17 7.83 17.13
CA GLY A 51 3.97 6.48 17.64
C GLY A 51 4.04 5.39 16.57
N ILE A 52 4.66 5.67 15.42
CA ILE A 52 4.98 4.67 14.38
C ILE A 52 6.47 4.69 14.01
N GLU A 53 7.34 5.16 14.89
CA GLU A 53 8.76 5.40 14.61
C GLU A 53 9.51 4.12 14.22
N GLU A 54 9.17 2.98 14.83
CA GLU A 54 9.72 1.67 14.42
C GLU A 54 9.26 1.27 13.02
N LEU A 55 7.99 1.46 12.71
CA LEU A 55 7.44 1.18 11.37
C LEU A 55 8.12 2.06 10.31
N VAL A 56 8.36 3.34 10.61
CA VAL A 56 9.08 4.24 9.69
C VAL A 56 10.49 3.73 9.42
N LYS A 57 11.21 3.24 10.45
CA LYS A 57 12.53 2.63 10.27
C LYS A 57 12.46 1.41 9.35
N ASP A 58 11.51 0.51 9.58
CA ASP A 58 11.33 -0.69 8.75
C ASP A 58 11.05 -0.32 7.28
N MET A 59 10.22 0.71 7.05
CA MET A 59 9.94 1.22 5.70
C MET A 59 11.19 1.81 5.05
N GLU A 60 11.99 2.60 5.79
CA GLU A 60 13.24 3.16 5.28
C GLU A 60 14.28 2.08 4.96
N GLU A 61 14.40 1.05 5.79
CA GLU A 61 15.27 -0.10 5.54
C GLU A 61 14.85 -0.85 4.26
N GLN A 62 13.54 -1.05 4.08
CA GLN A 62 13.00 -1.65 2.85
C GLN A 62 13.33 -0.79 1.62
N VAL A 63 13.18 0.53 1.71
CA VAL A 63 13.54 1.46 0.63
C VAL A 63 15.03 1.39 0.31
N ARG A 64 15.92 1.37 1.31
CA ARG A 64 17.38 1.21 1.12
C ARG A 64 17.71 -0.12 0.44
N PHE A 65 17.00 -1.18 0.81
CA PHE A 65 17.17 -2.48 0.18
C PHE A 65 16.78 -2.45 -1.30
N VAL A 66 15.61 -1.89 -1.63
CA VAL A 66 15.12 -1.79 -3.02
C VAL A 66 16.01 -0.88 -3.87
N ASP A 67 16.45 0.27 -3.33
CA ASP A 67 17.34 1.21 -4.04
C ASP A 67 18.59 0.51 -4.61
N ARG A 68 19.14 -0.49 -3.91
CA ARG A 68 20.31 -1.25 -4.37
C ARG A 68 20.07 -2.02 -5.65
N TRP A 69 18.82 -2.34 -5.95
CA TRP A 69 18.39 -3.06 -7.15
C TRP A 69 18.01 -2.14 -8.30
N ASP A 70 17.96 -0.83 -8.08
CA ASP A 70 17.58 0.13 -9.11
C ASP A 70 18.74 1.02 -9.52
N ASN A 71 18.71 1.45 -10.78
CA ASN A 71 19.52 2.54 -11.27
C ASN A 71 18.82 3.88 -10.99
N LEU A 72 19.59 4.96 -10.99
CA LEU A 72 19.07 6.31 -10.74
C LEU A 72 18.06 6.79 -11.78
N ASP A 73 18.06 6.19 -12.97
CA ASP A 73 17.14 6.51 -14.07
C ASP A 73 15.78 5.80 -13.98
N GLY A 74 15.58 4.92 -13.00
CA GLY A 74 14.35 4.13 -12.88
C GLY A 74 14.53 2.64 -13.15
N SER A 75 15.53 2.26 -13.93
CA SER A 75 15.65 0.89 -14.45
C SER A 75 16.14 -0.13 -13.41
N HIS A 76 15.60 -1.35 -13.47
CA HIS A 76 16.05 -2.45 -12.60
C HIS A 76 17.41 -3.01 -13.02
N ARG A 77 18.22 -3.36 -12.02
CA ARG A 77 19.53 -4.00 -12.16
C ARG A 77 19.39 -5.52 -12.09
N LYS A 78 20.31 -6.24 -12.74
CA LYS A 78 20.43 -7.70 -12.60
C LYS A 78 21.15 -8.12 -11.31
N THR A 79 22.00 -7.25 -10.78
CA THR A 79 22.75 -7.49 -9.54
C THR A 79 22.69 -6.25 -8.64
N PRO A 80 22.56 -6.44 -7.32
CA PRO A 80 22.42 -5.33 -6.40
C PRO A 80 23.75 -4.59 -6.24
N LEU A 81 23.69 -3.33 -5.85
CA LEU A 81 24.87 -2.60 -5.43
C LEU A 81 25.53 -3.26 -4.21
N LYS A 82 26.87 -3.34 -4.23
CA LYS A 82 27.65 -3.87 -3.10
C LYS A 82 27.66 -2.94 -1.89
N LYS A 83 27.59 -1.63 -2.12
CA LYS A 83 27.52 -0.58 -1.11
C LYS A 83 26.25 0.22 -1.33
N GLU A 84 25.65 0.66 -0.23
CA GLU A 84 24.52 1.59 -0.29
C GLU A 84 24.97 2.93 -0.89
N ARG A 85 24.04 3.61 -1.54
CA ARG A 85 24.24 4.99 -1.97
C ARG A 85 24.21 5.91 -0.75
N ASP A 86 24.89 7.04 -0.89
CA ASP A 86 24.76 8.12 0.07
C ASP A 86 23.37 8.76 -0.07
N ILE A 87 22.46 8.41 0.84
CA ILE A 87 21.07 8.88 0.87
C ILE A 87 20.96 9.96 1.94
N ALA A 88 20.62 11.18 1.52
CA ALA A 88 20.43 12.32 2.40
C ALA A 88 19.02 12.34 3.02
N LYS A 89 17.99 11.95 2.27
CA LYS A 89 16.59 11.94 2.72
C LYS A 89 15.79 10.84 2.03
N ILE A 90 14.92 10.17 2.80
CA ILE A 90 13.85 9.32 2.29
C ILE A 90 12.54 10.00 2.68
N GLU A 91 11.64 10.18 1.70
CA GLU A 91 10.29 10.66 1.94
C GLU A 91 9.33 9.50 1.70
N LEU A 92 8.60 9.10 2.74
CA LEU A 92 7.59 8.04 2.68
C LEU A 92 6.21 8.65 2.42
N LEU A 93 5.54 8.17 1.38
CA LEU A 93 4.32 8.77 0.84
C LEU A 93 3.21 7.73 0.69
N MET A 94 1.98 8.13 1.00
CA MET A 94 0.81 7.33 0.63
C MET A 94 0.53 7.53 -0.86
N PRO A 95 0.13 6.47 -1.60
CA PRO A 95 -0.24 6.62 -3.01
C PRO A 95 -1.36 7.66 -3.19
N GLU A 96 -1.22 8.53 -4.20
CA GLU A 96 -2.17 9.64 -4.43
C GLU A 96 -3.60 9.15 -4.68
N ASP A 97 -3.77 8.01 -5.33
CA ASP A 97 -5.06 7.38 -5.58
C ASP A 97 -5.71 6.93 -4.26
N GLU A 98 -4.92 6.42 -3.32
CA GLU A 98 -5.39 6.03 -2.00
C GLU A 98 -5.77 7.25 -1.16
N ILE A 99 -4.94 8.31 -1.15
CA ILE A 99 -5.29 9.59 -0.50
C ILE A 99 -6.62 10.10 -1.06
N ARG A 100 -6.74 10.21 -2.39
CA ARG A 100 -7.95 10.71 -3.06
C ARG A 100 -9.18 9.87 -2.73
N ARG A 101 -9.04 8.54 -2.62
CA ARG A 101 -10.13 7.63 -2.25
C ARG A 101 -10.59 7.92 -0.83
N ILE A 102 -9.65 7.95 0.12
CA ILE A 102 -9.90 8.18 1.53
C ILE A 102 -10.53 9.56 1.77
N SER A 103 -10.03 10.61 1.09
CA SER A 103 -10.59 11.96 1.19
C SER A 103 -12.04 12.09 0.71
N LYS A 104 -12.53 11.16 -0.13
CA LYS A 104 -13.94 11.12 -0.58
C LYS A 104 -14.86 10.40 0.39
N MET A 105 -14.33 9.70 1.39
CA MET A 105 -15.14 8.96 2.35
C MET A 105 -15.79 9.92 3.35
N LYS A 106 -17.07 9.68 3.67
CA LYS A 106 -17.78 10.45 4.71
C LYS A 106 -17.15 10.28 6.09
N ASN A 107 -16.65 9.08 6.39
CA ASN A 107 -15.96 8.77 7.64
C ASN A 107 -14.80 7.77 7.38
N PRO A 108 -13.59 8.25 7.06
CA PRO A 108 -12.44 7.41 6.75
C PRO A 108 -12.09 6.40 7.85
N MET A 109 -12.31 6.77 9.12
CA MET A 109 -11.96 5.96 10.28
C MET A 109 -12.90 4.76 10.49
N GLU A 110 -14.09 4.80 9.88
CA GLU A 110 -15.08 3.71 9.98
C GLU A 110 -14.55 2.39 9.39
N ILE A 111 -13.57 2.46 8.48
CA ILE A 111 -12.88 1.28 7.91
C ILE A 111 -12.24 0.41 9.00
N LEU A 112 -11.79 1.01 10.10
CA LEU A 112 -11.12 0.28 11.18
C LEU A 112 -12.08 -0.46 12.10
N THR A 113 -13.31 0.03 12.21
CA THR A 113 -14.32 -0.46 13.15
C THR A 113 -15.28 -1.45 12.54
N ARG A 114 -15.43 -1.46 11.21
CA ARG A 114 -16.32 -2.39 10.53
C ARG A 114 -15.81 -3.83 10.67
N PRO A 115 -16.68 -4.79 11.03
CA PRO A 115 -16.30 -6.20 11.03
C PRO A 115 -15.95 -6.61 9.60
N THR A 116 -14.96 -7.50 9.47
CA THR A 116 -14.66 -8.11 8.19
C THR A 116 -15.77 -9.10 7.87
N GLU A 117 -16.56 -8.81 6.86
CA GLU A 117 -17.53 -9.75 6.31
C GLU A 117 -16.88 -10.55 5.19
N GLN A 118 -17.20 -11.84 5.12
CA GLN A 118 -16.75 -12.72 4.04
C GLN A 118 -17.88 -13.64 3.58
N ILE A 119 -17.90 -13.91 2.28
CA ILE A 119 -18.77 -14.88 1.64
C ILE A 119 -17.91 -15.81 0.80
N THR A 120 -18.12 -17.12 0.96
CA THR A 120 -17.48 -18.14 0.13
C THR A 120 -18.49 -18.71 -0.86
N LEU A 121 -18.21 -18.57 -2.16
CA LEU A 121 -19.03 -19.08 -3.24
C LEU A 121 -18.39 -20.36 -3.79
N HIS A 122 -19.06 -21.50 -3.60
CA HIS A 122 -18.60 -22.79 -4.11
C HIS A 122 -19.08 -23.02 -5.54
N ARG A 123 -18.17 -23.53 -6.38
CA ARG A 123 -18.46 -23.94 -7.76
C ARG A 123 -18.75 -25.44 -7.81
N SER A 124 -19.39 -25.89 -8.89
CA SER A 124 -19.72 -27.29 -9.12
C SER A 124 -18.51 -28.22 -9.21
N ASP A 125 -17.34 -27.69 -9.54
CA ASP A 125 -16.08 -28.45 -9.61
C ASP A 125 -15.32 -28.51 -8.27
N GLY A 126 -15.94 -28.03 -7.18
CA GLY A 126 -15.35 -28.02 -5.83
C GLY A 126 -14.41 -26.86 -5.55
N SER A 127 -14.04 -26.04 -6.55
CA SER A 127 -13.30 -24.80 -6.32
C SER A 127 -14.20 -23.71 -5.73
N TYR A 128 -13.62 -22.63 -5.21
CA TYR A 128 -14.38 -21.56 -4.56
C TYR A 128 -13.81 -20.16 -4.83
N VAL A 129 -14.65 -19.16 -4.62
CA VAL A 129 -14.26 -17.74 -4.58
C VAL A 129 -14.61 -17.19 -3.21
N VAL A 130 -13.69 -16.45 -2.60
CA VAL A 130 -13.96 -15.68 -1.38
C VAL A 130 -14.13 -14.22 -1.78
N LEU A 131 -15.27 -13.64 -1.41
CA LEU A 131 -15.52 -12.21 -1.43
C LEU A 131 -15.44 -11.72 0.00
N SER A 132 -14.55 -10.77 0.27
CA SER A 132 -14.41 -10.16 1.59
C SER A 132 -14.14 -8.66 1.49
N THR A 133 -14.14 -7.98 2.63
CA THR A 133 -13.77 -6.56 2.70
C THR A 133 -12.37 -6.38 3.26
N GLU A 134 -11.53 -5.61 2.57
CA GLU A 134 -10.21 -5.21 3.05
C GLU A 134 -10.02 -3.69 2.84
N GLN A 135 -9.73 -2.94 3.91
CA GLN A 135 -9.52 -1.48 3.85
C GLN A 135 -10.65 -0.69 3.14
N GLY A 136 -11.90 -1.14 3.32
CA GLY A 136 -13.08 -0.53 2.68
C GLY A 136 -13.18 -0.83 1.17
N ARG A 137 -12.45 -1.83 0.67
CA ARG A 137 -12.48 -2.31 -0.72
C ARG A 137 -13.00 -3.74 -0.76
N VAL A 138 -13.50 -4.15 -1.93
CA VAL A 138 -13.87 -5.53 -2.20
C VAL A 138 -12.60 -6.30 -2.53
N LYS A 139 -12.31 -7.34 -1.74
CA LYS A 139 -11.26 -8.32 -1.98
C LYS A 139 -11.89 -9.58 -2.57
N LEU A 140 -11.36 -10.02 -3.70
CA LEU A 140 -11.78 -11.24 -4.39
C LEU A 140 -10.59 -12.19 -4.50
N GLU A 141 -10.74 -13.38 -3.91
CA GLU A 141 -9.73 -14.45 -3.95
C GLU A 141 -10.34 -15.68 -4.62
N ASP A 142 -9.71 -16.17 -5.70
CA ASP A 142 -10.13 -17.38 -6.39
C ASP A 142 -9.20 -18.54 -6.02
N SER A 143 -9.77 -19.63 -5.52
CA SER A 143 -9.01 -20.81 -5.11
C SER A 143 -8.19 -21.43 -6.26
N ARG A 144 -8.55 -21.14 -7.52
CA ARG A 144 -7.81 -21.57 -8.72
C ARG A 144 -6.59 -20.69 -9.03
N LYS A 145 -6.42 -19.57 -8.33
CA LYS A 145 -5.46 -18.51 -8.65
C LYS A 145 -4.44 -18.32 -7.52
N ASN A 146 -3.73 -19.38 -7.11
CA ASN A 146 -2.52 -19.38 -6.26
C ASN A 146 -2.29 -18.13 -5.36
N GLY A 147 -3.24 -17.80 -4.48
CA GLY A 147 -3.10 -16.67 -3.54
C GLY A 147 -3.12 -15.27 -4.16
N MET A 148 -3.45 -15.13 -5.45
CA MET A 148 -3.75 -13.84 -6.05
C MET A 148 -5.10 -13.35 -5.56
N ALA A 149 -5.09 -12.16 -4.97
CA ALA A 149 -6.28 -11.41 -4.60
C ALA A 149 -6.44 -10.21 -5.54
N MET A 150 -7.66 -9.94 -5.98
CA MET A 150 -8.01 -8.69 -6.62
C MET A 150 -8.64 -7.77 -5.58
N LEU A 151 -8.14 -6.53 -5.49
CA LEU A 151 -8.74 -5.47 -4.68
C LEU A 151 -9.34 -4.42 -5.62
N MET A 152 -10.58 -4.02 -5.37
CA MET A 152 -11.25 -2.98 -6.14
C MET A 152 -12.23 -2.19 -5.28
N ASP A 153 -12.53 -0.98 -5.71
CA ASP A 153 -13.53 -0.16 -5.03
C ASP A 153 -14.92 -0.76 -5.19
N THR A 154 -15.80 -0.57 -4.20
CA THR A 154 -17.14 -1.18 -4.20
C THR A 154 -17.96 -0.77 -5.42
N ASP A 155 -17.91 0.49 -5.84
CA ASP A 155 -18.63 0.96 -7.03
C ASP A 155 -18.08 0.31 -8.31
N GLN A 156 -16.77 0.07 -8.38
CA GLN A 156 -16.16 -0.65 -9.50
C GLN A 156 -16.63 -2.11 -9.52
N PHE A 157 -16.67 -2.78 -8.37
CA PHE A 157 -17.19 -4.13 -8.25
C PHE A 157 -18.65 -4.22 -8.69
N LEU A 158 -19.49 -3.28 -8.24
CA LEU A 158 -20.89 -3.21 -8.62
C LEU A 158 -21.05 -3.05 -10.13
N ASN A 159 -20.28 -2.16 -10.78
CA ASN A 159 -20.32 -1.99 -12.23
C ASN A 159 -19.92 -3.26 -13.02
N LEU A 160 -19.10 -4.14 -12.44
CA LEU A 160 -18.69 -5.39 -13.09
C LEU A 160 -19.76 -6.49 -12.97
N VAL A 161 -20.39 -6.58 -11.81
CA VAL A 161 -21.33 -7.68 -11.49
C VAL A 161 -22.76 -7.31 -11.87
N VAL A 162 -23.11 -6.05 -11.68
CA VAL A 162 -24.45 -5.51 -11.82
C VAL A 162 -24.40 -4.49 -12.95
N ARG A 163 -24.65 -4.93 -14.18
CA ARG A 163 -25.01 -4.02 -15.28
C ARG A 163 -26.43 -3.52 -15.04
N TRP A 164 -26.59 -2.52 -14.19
CA TRP A 164 -27.82 -1.72 -14.18
C TRP A 164 -27.86 -0.79 -15.39
#